data_AF-A0A962MTP9-F1
#
_entry.id   AF-A0A962MTP9-F1
#
_cell.length_a   1.000
_cell.length_b   1.000
_cell.length_c   1.000
_cell.angle_alpha   90.00
_cell.angle_beta   90.00
_cell.angle_gamma   90.00
#
_symmetry.space_group_name_H-M   'P 1'
#
loop_
_entity.id
_entity.type
_entity.pdbx_description
1 polymer ?
#
loop_
_entity_poly.entity_id
_entity_poly.type
_entity_poly.pdbx_seq_one_letter_code
_entity_poly.pdbx_strand_id
1 'polypeptide(L)'
;MLNAAQADDLADEIRNEIESNQIQLPTLPEVALKVRDAVESENADSASIASMVANDAALSARLLQVANSPLYRGRVEIDSIQQAVTRLGLKLVRSLVVSLAMKQIFQATSDALDHQFRQIWDDSLQVAAISRVLASGVPELENEQALLGGLIHNIGALPILTKIDERFGFDADVEMIDTMIAELAPDIGERILKHWNFAESLANIPTACQDLGYDPGPFPTYADIVLVARVQNVAAKTGIEGDWANVPAFAKIGVEPEVVIVNMEGPAEEIAEVRTMLEG
;
A
#
# COMPACT_ATOMS: atom_id res chain seq x y z
N MET A 1 22.23 -20.84 0.41
CA MET A 1 22.98 -19.57 0.50
C MET A 1 23.22 -18.99 -0.88
N LEU A 2 22.37 -18.02 -1.25
CA LEU A 2 22.59 -17.11 -2.37
C LEU A 2 23.91 -16.36 -2.13
N ASN A 3 24.84 -16.40 -3.08
CA ASN A 3 26.05 -15.58 -3.03
C ASN A 3 25.91 -14.32 -3.91
N ALA A 4 26.79 -13.34 -3.72
CA ALA A 4 26.73 -12.06 -4.42
C ALA A 4 26.65 -12.18 -5.95
N ALA A 5 27.42 -13.09 -6.56
CA ALA A 5 27.38 -13.26 -8.02
C ALA A 5 26.03 -13.82 -8.50
N GLN A 6 25.40 -14.72 -7.74
CA GLN A 6 24.07 -15.23 -8.07
C GLN A 6 22.97 -14.18 -7.88
N ALA A 7 23.14 -13.28 -6.90
CA ALA A 7 22.22 -12.16 -6.68
C ALA A 7 22.32 -11.14 -7.82
N ASP A 8 23.55 -10.79 -8.24
CA ASP A 8 23.80 -9.90 -9.38
C ASP A 8 23.23 -10.49 -10.68
N ASP A 9 23.48 -11.78 -10.94
CA ASP A 9 22.92 -12.48 -12.12
C ASP A 9 21.38 -12.44 -12.13
N LEU A 10 20.73 -12.63 -10.97
CA LEU A 10 19.27 -12.56 -10.86
C LEU A 10 18.76 -11.14 -11.06
N ALA A 11 19.43 -10.13 -10.49
CA ALA A 11 19.07 -8.74 -10.64
C ALA A 11 19.16 -8.30 -12.12
N ASP A 12 20.22 -8.71 -12.82
CA ASP A 12 20.39 -8.47 -14.26
C ASP A 12 19.30 -9.15 -15.08
N GLU A 13 18.93 -10.40 -14.75
CA GLU A 13 17.82 -11.10 -15.39
C GLU A 13 16.50 -10.35 -15.20
N ILE A 14 16.16 -9.98 -13.97
CA ILE A 14 14.93 -9.23 -13.66
C ILE A 14 14.94 -7.89 -14.40
N ARG A 15 16.06 -7.17 -14.44
CA ARG A 15 16.18 -5.90 -15.17
C ARG A 15 15.93 -6.08 -16.67
N ASN A 16 16.50 -7.13 -17.27
CA ASN A 16 16.25 -7.46 -18.67
C ASN A 16 14.77 -7.81 -18.92
N GLU A 17 14.11 -8.52 -18.01
CA GLU A 17 12.67 -8.82 -18.10
C GLU A 17 11.80 -7.55 -17.98
N ILE A 18 12.21 -6.60 -17.13
CA ILE A 18 11.55 -5.29 -17.00
C ILE A 18 11.68 -4.50 -18.31
N GLU A 19 12.89 -4.41 -18.87
CA GLU A 19 13.16 -3.68 -20.11
C GLU A 19 12.44 -4.29 -21.32
N SER A 20 12.35 -5.61 -21.37
CA SER A 20 11.68 -6.35 -22.44
C SER A 20 10.17 -6.52 -22.25
N ASN A 21 9.59 -6.01 -21.16
CA ASN A 21 8.18 -6.23 -20.76
C ASN A 21 7.79 -7.71 -20.68
N GLN A 22 8.71 -8.57 -20.23
CA GLN A 22 8.49 -10.02 -20.09
C GLN A 22 8.31 -10.46 -18.63
N ILE A 23 8.50 -9.55 -17.68
CA ILE A 23 8.29 -9.84 -16.26
C ILE A 23 6.83 -10.28 -16.02
N GLN A 24 6.67 -11.39 -15.29
CA GLN A 24 5.35 -11.87 -14.91
C GLN A 24 4.78 -10.97 -13.82
N LEU A 25 3.74 -10.21 -14.16
CA LEU A 25 3.05 -9.33 -13.22
C LEU A 25 1.93 -10.11 -12.50
N PRO A 26 1.72 -9.88 -11.20
CA PRO A 26 0.59 -10.45 -10.49
C PRO A 26 -0.73 -9.95 -11.09
N THR A 27 -1.77 -10.77 -10.97
CA THR A 27 -3.11 -10.41 -11.42
C THR A 27 -3.89 -9.80 -10.27
N LEU A 28 -4.59 -8.69 -10.55
CA LEU A 28 -5.48 -8.08 -9.59
C LEU A 28 -6.69 -9.02 -9.35
N PRO A 29 -7.07 -9.31 -8.10
CA PRO A 29 -8.24 -10.14 -7.82
C PRO A 29 -9.51 -9.60 -8.50
N GLU A 30 -10.35 -10.49 -9.02
CA GLU A 30 -11.52 -10.14 -9.83
C GLU A 30 -12.47 -9.17 -9.10
N VAL A 31 -12.61 -9.32 -7.78
CA VAL A 31 -13.44 -8.44 -6.95
C VAL A 31 -12.87 -7.01 -6.86
N ALA A 32 -11.54 -6.85 -6.78
CA ALA A 32 -10.90 -5.54 -6.82
C ALA A 32 -11.06 -4.88 -8.19
N LEU A 33 -10.91 -5.65 -9.27
CA LEU A 33 -11.14 -5.17 -10.64
C LEU A 33 -12.57 -4.65 -10.80
N LYS A 34 -13.57 -5.47 -10.44
CA LYS A 34 -14.99 -5.11 -10.55
C LYS A 34 -15.34 -3.86 -9.76
N VAL A 35 -14.85 -3.75 -8.52
CA VAL A 35 -15.14 -2.60 -7.65
C VAL A 35 -14.44 -1.33 -8.14
N ARG A 36 -13.19 -1.43 -8.62
CA ARG A 36 -12.49 -0.32 -9.26
C ARG A 36 -13.29 0.19 -10.46
N ASP A 37 -13.63 -0.70 -11.39
CA ASP A 37 -14.32 -0.35 -12.64
C ASP A 37 -15.72 0.22 -12.38
N ALA A 38 -16.44 -0.32 -11.39
CA ALA A 38 -17.76 0.16 -11.01
C ALA A 38 -17.75 1.62 -10.53
N VAL A 39 -16.71 2.03 -9.80
CA VAL A 39 -16.61 3.37 -9.21
C VAL A 39 -16.10 4.40 -10.22
N GLU A 40 -15.32 3.98 -11.22
CA GLU A 40 -14.89 4.87 -12.32
C GLU A 40 -15.99 5.14 -13.34
N SER A 41 -17.08 4.36 -13.32
CA SER A 41 -18.25 4.65 -14.13
C SER A 41 -18.99 5.88 -13.60
N GLU A 42 -19.36 6.82 -14.49
CA GLU A 42 -20.17 8.01 -14.15
C GLU A 42 -21.55 7.67 -13.54
N ASN A 43 -21.94 6.38 -13.55
CA ASN A 43 -23.20 5.86 -13.01
C ASN A 43 -22.99 4.95 -11.79
N ALA A 44 -21.89 5.12 -11.04
CA ALA A 44 -21.59 4.31 -9.86
C ALA A 44 -22.73 4.38 -8.82
N ASP A 45 -23.54 3.31 -8.73
CA ASP A 45 -24.58 3.18 -7.72
C ASP A 45 -24.07 2.37 -6.52
N SER A 46 -24.34 2.90 -5.33
CA SER A 46 -24.19 2.21 -4.04
C SER A 46 -24.74 0.80 -4.00
N ALA A 47 -25.89 0.53 -4.63
CA ALA A 47 -26.47 -0.81 -4.69
C ALA A 47 -25.62 -1.77 -5.55
N SER A 48 -25.00 -1.26 -6.62
CA SER A 48 -24.12 -2.06 -7.48
C SER A 48 -22.87 -2.50 -6.70
N ILE A 49 -22.17 -1.57 -6.04
CA ILE A 49 -20.99 -1.88 -5.23
C ILE A 49 -21.36 -2.81 -4.07
N ALA A 50 -22.45 -2.53 -3.36
CA ALA A 50 -22.92 -3.38 -2.28
C ALA A 50 -23.19 -4.81 -2.75
N SER A 51 -23.80 -4.99 -3.93
CA SER A 51 -24.04 -6.31 -4.52
C SER A 51 -22.75 -7.05 -4.88
N MET A 52 -21.73 -6.34 -5.38
CA MET A 52 -20.43 -6.93 -5.71
C MET A 52 -19.72 -7.42 -4.44
N VAL A 53 -19.69 -6.59 -3.41
CA VAL A 53 -19.08 -6.94 -2.11
C VAL A 53 -19.85 -8.05 -1.42
N ALA A 54 -21.19 -8.04 -1.48
CA ALA A 54 -22.05 -9.04 -0.86
C ALA A 54 -21.81 -10.48 -1.37
N ASN A 55 -21.26 -10.64 -2.57
CA ASN A 55 -20.92 -11.96 -3.13
C ASN A 55 -19.62 -12.54 -2.54
N ASP A 56 -18.80 -11.73 -1.87
CA ASP A 56 -17.61 -12.18 -1.15
C ASP A 56 -17.85 -12.06 0.36
N ALA A 57 -18.00 -13.20 1.03
CA ALA A 57 -18.31 -13.25 2.46
C ALA A 57 -17.19 -12.65 3.32
N ALA A 58 -15.92 -12.80 2.92
CA ALA A 58 -14.79 -12.27 3.67
C ALA A 58 -14.74 -10.74 3.55
N LEU A 59 -14.87 -10.20 2.33
CA LEU A 59 -14.93 -8.76 2.12
C LEU A 59 -16.18 -8.14 2.76
N SER A 60 -17.32 -8.83 2.73
CA SER A 60 -18.56 -8.41 3.39
C SER A 60 -18.39 -8.29 4.89
N ALA A 61 -17.90 -9.35 5.55
CA ALA A 61 -17.65 -9.35 6.98
C ALA A 61 -16.66 -8.23 7.35
N ARG A 62 -15.62 -8.06 6.53
CA ARG A 62 -14.60 -7.06 6.78
C ARG A 62 -15.14 -5.64 6.63
N LEU A 63 -15.91 -5.36 5.59
CA LEU A 63 -16.53 -4.04 5.38
C LEU A 63 -17.48 -3.68 6.53
N LEU A 64 -18.23 -4.65 7.06
CA LEU A 64 -19.07 -4.45 8.25
C LEU A 64 -18.24 -4.14 9.50
N GLN A 65 -17.15 -4.87 9.72
CA GLN A 65 -16.21 -4.58 10.82
C GLN A 65 -15.66 -3.15 10.73
N VAL A 66 -15.23 -2.73 9.53
CA VAL A 66 -14.75 -1.36 9.31
C VAL A 66 -15.85 -0.33 9.58
N ALA A 67 -17.06 -0.56 9.09
CA ALA A 67 -18.17 0.38 9.26
C ALA A 67 -18.71 0.48 10.70
N ASN A 68 -18.31 -0.45 11.57
CA ASN A 68 -18.58 -0.45 13.00
C ASN A 68 -17.33 -0.14 13.85
N SER A 69 -16.18 0.15 13.24
CA SER A 69 -14.95 0.49 13.96
C SER A 69 -15.06 1.85 14.68
N PRO A 70 -14.27 2.12 15.74
CA PRO A 70 -14.29 3.40 16.45
C PRO A 70 -14.22 4.63 15.54
N LEU A 71 -13.44 4.53 14.46
CA LEU A 71 -13.20 5.56 13.47
C LEU A 71 -14.43 5.90 12.60
N TYR A 72 -15.27 4.91 12.27
CA TYR A 72 -16.40 5.09 11.35
C TYR A 72 -17.78 4.81 11.95
N ARG A 73 -17.85 4.28 13.18
CA ARG A 73 -19.11 3.86 13.81
C ARG A 73 -20.06 5.03 14.00
N GLY A 74 -21.32 4.78 13.66
CA GLY A 74 -22.42 5.66 14.03
C GLY A 74 -22.93 5.38 15.45
N ARG A 75 -24.06 6.01 15.80
CA ARG A 75 -24.77 5.73 17.06
C ARG A 75 -25.38 4.32 17.11
N VAL A 76 -25.63 3.71 15.96
CA VAL A 76 -26.29 2.41 15.81
C VAL A 76 -25.35 1.49 15.02
N GLU A 77 -25.18 0.28 15.52
CA GLU A 77 -24.45 -0.78 14.82
C GLU A 77 -25.15 -1.13 13.50
N ILE A 78 -24.38 -1.42 12.46
CA ILE A 78 -24.94 -1.84 11.16
C ILE A 78 -24.67 -3.31 10.90
N ASP A 79 -25.64 -3.95 10.25
CA ASP A 79 -25.67 -5.39 10.02
C ASP A 79 -25.84 -5.76 8.54
N SER A 80 -25.86 -4.77 7.63
CA SER A 80 -25.97 -4.99 6.19
C SER A 80 -24.98 -4.18 5.37
N ILE A 81 -24.55 -4.75 4.24
CA ILE A 81 -23.59 -4.12 3.32
C ILE A 81 -24.15 -2.82 2.75
N GLN A 82 -25.45 -2.75 2.46
CA GLN A 82 -26.07 -1.52 1.97
C GLN A 82 -25.96 -0.36 2.98
N GLN A 83 -26.16 -0.65 4.27
CA GLN A 83 -25.96 0.33 5.34
C GLN A 83 -24.49 0.72 5.47
N ALA A 84 -23.56 -0.24 5.34
CA ALA A 84 -22.12 0.03 5.36
C ALA A 84 -21.72 0.97 4.23
N VAL A 85 -22.17 0.69 3.00
CA VAL A 85 -21.88 1.53 1.83
C VAL A 85 -22.48 2.92 1.98
N THR A 86 -23.68 3.03 2.54
CA THR A 86 -24.34 4.32 2.77
C THR A 86 -23.61 5.14 3.85
N ARG A 87 -23.14 4.50 4.92
CA ARG A 87 -22.42 5.17 6.01
C ARG A 87 -21.03 5.64 5.58
N LEU A 88 -20.28 4.73 4.94
CA LEU A 88 -18.90 4.97 4.55
C LEU A 88 -18.82 5.86 3.29
N GLY A 89 -19.81 5.76 2.41
CA GLY A 89 -19.77 6.38 1.09
C GLY A 89 -18.95 5.58 0.09
N LEU A 90 -19.22 5.80 -1.20
CA LEU A 90 -18.67 4.97 -2.28
C LEU A 90 -17.15 5.05 -2.42
N LYS A 91 -16.57 6.25 -2.23
CA LYS A 91 -15.13 6.47 -2.35
C LYS A 91 -14.35 5.67 -1.31
N LEU A 92 -14.79 5.71 -0.05
CA LEU A 92 -14.19 4.95 1.04
C LEU A 92 -14.36 3.44 0.85
N VAL A 93 -15.55 2.99 0.47
CA VAL A 93 -15.79 1.56 0.18
C VAL A 93 -14.89 1.07 -0.94
N ARG A 94 -14.70 1.85 -2.02
CA ARG A 94 -13.78 1.50 -3.11
C ARG A 94 -12.37 1.25 -2.57
N SER A 95 -11.79 2.24 -1.91
CA SER A 95 -10.40 2.14 -1.43
C SER A 95 -10.25 1.01 -0.42
N LEU A 96 -11.22 0.79 0.47
CA LEU A 96 -11.20 -0.32 1.41
C LEU A 96 -11.30 -1.66 0.70
N VAL A 97 -12.24 -1.85 -0.22
CA VAL A 97 -12.41 -3.14 -0.90
C VAL A 97 -11.19 -3.47 -1.76
N VAL A 98 -10.63 -2.48 -2.48
CA VAL A 98 -9.37 -2.67 -3.20
C VAL A 98 -8.25 -3.05 -2.23
N SER A 99 -8.11 -2.33 -1.12
CA SER A 99 -7.10 -2.60 -0.09
C SER A 99 -7.22 -3.99 0.52
N LEU A 100 -8.43 -4.40 0.87
CA LEU A 100 -8.73 -5.70 1.46
C LEU A 100 -8.52 -6.83 0.47
N ALA A 101 -8.85 -6.61 -0.80
CA ALA A 101 -8.56 -7.55 -1.86
C ALA A 101 -7.06 -7.67 -2.13
N MET A 102 -6.24 -6.64 -1.87
CA MET A 102 -4.78 -6.71 -2.07
C MET A 102 -4.16 -7.79 -1.19
N LYS A 103 -4.73 -8.06 -0.01
CA LYS A 103 -4.30 -9.16 0.86
C LYS A 103 -4.32 -10.51 0.15
N GLN A 104 -5.23 -10.72 -0.81
CA GLN A 104 -5.33 -11.97 -1.58
C GLN A 104 -4.16 -12.17 -2.55
N ILE A 105 -3.37 -11.14 -2.84
CA ILE A 105 -2.19 -11.21 -3.73
C ILE A 105 -0.99 -11.80 -3.00
N PHE A 106 -0.94 -11.66 -1.67
CA PHE A 106 0.13 -12.16 -0.80
C PHE A 106 -0.05 -13.66 -0.51
N GLN A 107 -0.27 -14.48 -1.54
CA GLN A 107 -0.38 -15.93 -1.43
C GLN A 107 0.97 -16.58 -1.70
N ALA A 108 1.58 -17.12 -0.65
CA ALA A 108 2.85 -17.81 -0.74
C ALA A 108 2.68 -19.30 -1.09
N THR A 109 3.66 -19.83 -1.82
CA THR A 109 3.78 -21.25 -2.18
C THR A 109 4.65 -22.05 -1.20
N SER A 110 5.37 -21.36 -0.30
CA SER A 110 6.23 -21.94 0.73
C SER A 110 6.13 -21.16 2.06
N ASP A 111 6.43 -21.81 3.19
CA ASP A 111 6.40 -21.17 4.52
C ASP A 111 7.40 -20.00 4.63
N ALA A 112 8.53 -20.10 3.93
CA ALA A 112 9.55 -19.07 3.97
C ALA A 112 9.15 -17.84 3.12
N LEU A 113 8.51 -18.06 1.97
CA LEU A 113 7.88 -16.98 1.20
C LEU A 113 6.74 -16.33 1.99
N ASP A 114 5.94 -17.13 2.71
CA ASP A 114 4.86 -16.62 3.55
C ASP A 114 5.39 -15.66 4.62
N HIS A 115 6.52 -15.99 5.26
CA HIS A 115 7.17 -15.10 6.21
C HIS A 115 7.56 -13.75 5.59
N GLN A 116 8.17 -13.78 4.39
CA GLN A 116 8.61 -12.56 3.69
C GLN A 116 7.42 -11.71 3.22
N PHE A 117 6.38 -12.36 2.69
CA PHE A 117 5.14 -11.69 2.30
C PHE A 117 4.45 -11.02 3.49
N ARG A 118 4.44 -11.66 4.66
CA ARG A 118 3.92 -11.06 5.89
C ARG A 118 4.70 -9.82 6.30
N GLN A 119 6.04 -9.84 6.20
CA GLN A 119 6.87 -8.67 6.51
C GLN A 119 6.56 -7.50 5.57
N ILE A 120 6.51 -7.75 4.26
CA ILE A 120 6.14 -6.71 3.28
C ILE A 120 4.71 -6.19 3.54
N TRP A 121 3.78 -7.09 3.84
CA TRP A 121 2.39 -6.73 4.12
C TRP A 121 2.27 -5.87 5.39
N ASP A 122 2.89 -6.27 6.49
CA ASP A 122 2.86 -5.54 7.76
C ASP A 122 3.48 -4.14 7.62
N ASP A 123 4.55 -4.02 6.82
CA ASP A 123 5.19 -2.75 6.51
C ASP A 123 4.28 -1.85 5.67
N SER A 124 3.67 -2.41 4.62
CA SER A 124 2.67 -1.71 3.82
C SER A 124 1.46 -1.27 4.63
N LEU A 125 1.00 -2.08 5.58
CA LEU A 125 -0.09 -1.71 6.49
C LEU A 125 0.28 -0.53 7.38
N GLN A 126 1.49 -0.54 7.93
CA GLN A 126 1.97 0.54 8.78
C GLN A 126 2.11 1.84 7.97
N VAL A 127 2.70 1.79 6.77
CA VAL A 127 2.80 2.96 5.88
C VAL A 127 1.42 3.44 5.43
N ALA A 128 0.48 2.54 5.12
CA ALA A 128 -0.90 2.88 4.78
C ALA A 128 -1.61 3.64 5.91
N ALA A 129 -1.45 3.18 7.14
CA ALA A 129 -2.05 3.84 8.31
C ALA A 129 -1.47 5.24 8.54
N ILE A 130 -0.14 5.37 8.48
CA ILE A 130 0.54 6.67 8.62
C ILE A 130 0.11 7.62 7.49
N SER A 131 0.10 7.15 6.24
CA SER A 131 -0.33 7.94 5.08
C SER A 131 -1.75 8.48 5.24
N ARG A 132 -2.68 7.67 5.77
CA ARG A 132 -4.05 8.12 6.04
C ARG A 132 -4.08 9.27 7.05
N VAL A 133 -3.33 9.13 8.14
CA VAL A 133 -3.29 10.15 9.21
C VAL A 133 -2.61 11.43 8.72
N LEU A 134 -1.50 11.32 7.97
CA LEU A 134 -0.86 12.48 7.35
C LEU A 134 -1.79 13.21 6.38
N ALA A 135 -2.53 12.47 5.55
CA ALA A 135 -3.47 13.06 4.59
C ALA A 135 -4.63 13.80 5.28
N SER A 136 -4.99 13.46 6.53
CA SER A 136 -6.02 14.18 7.28
C SER A 136 -5.68 15.66 7.53
N GLY A 137 -4.38 16.00 7.51
CA GLY A 137 -3.88 17.37 7.60
C GLY A 137 -3.77 18.10 6.26
N VAL A 138 -4.06 17.43 5.13
CA VAL A 138 -3.88 17.95 3.77
C VAL A 138 -5.23 17.96 3.02
N PRO A 139 -5.96 19.11 3.02
CA PRO A 139 -7.33 19.19 2.49
C PRO A 139 -7.49 18.80 1.02
N GLU A 140 -6.42 18.91 0.22
CA GLU A 140 -6.41 18.60 -1.20
C GLU A 140 -6.43 17.10 -1.50
N LEU A 141 -6.11 16.24 -0.53
CA LEU A 141 -5.93 14.80 -0.71
C LEU A 141 -7.01 14.01 0.03
N GLU A 142 -7.45 12.91 -0.58
CA GLU A 142 -8.39 11.99 0.07
C GLU A 142 -7.64 11.00 0.96
N ASN A 143 -7.98 10.94 2.25
CA ASN A 143 -7.33 10.07 3.25
C ASN A 143 -7.26 8.61 2.81
N GLU A 144 -8.35 8.11 2.22
CA GLU A 144 -8.47 6.73 1.76
C GLU A 144 -7.64 6.42 0.51
N GLN A 145 -7.38 7.41 -0.34
CA GLN A 145 -6.47 7.27 -1.47
C GLN A 145 -5.02 7.24 -0.98
N ALA A 146 -4.69 8.05 0.04
CA ALA A 146 -3.38 8.01 0.69
C ALA A 146 -3.14 6.66 1.40
N LEU A 147 -4.17 6.12 2.07
CA LEU A 147 -4.14 4.77 2.66
C LEU A 147 -3.83 3.72 1.60
N LEU A 148 -4.57 3.73 0.49
CA LEU A 148 -4.36 2.80 -0.62
C LEU A 148 -2.95 2.95 -1.21
N GLY A 149 -2.50 4.19 -1.40
CA GLY A 149 -1.14 4.50 -1.85
C GLY A 149 -0.06 3.90 -0.95
N GLY A 150 -0.21 4.04 0.37
CA GLY A 150 0.69 3.42 1.33
C GLY A 150 0.63 1.90 1.34
N LEU A 151 -0.52 1.30 1.04
CA LEU A 151 -0.64 -0.16 0.98
C LEU A 151 0.06 -0.76 -0.24
N ILE A 152 -0.04 -0.09 -1.39
CA ILE A 152 0.48 -0.58 -2.67
C ILE A 152 1.92 -0.14 -2.97
N HIS A 153 2.51 0.73 -2.14
CA HIS A 153 3.81 1.33 -2.41
C HIS A 153 4.94 0.32 -2.63
N ASN A 154 4.85 -0.85 -1.99
CA ASN A 154 5.87 -1.90 -2.06
C ASN A 154 5.42 -3.17 -2.83
N ILE A 155 4.39 -3.05 -3.68
CA ILE A 155 3.84 -4.20 -4.41
C ILE A 155 4.85 -4.87 -5.36
N GLY A 156 5.85 -4.11 -5.81
CA GLY A 156 6.92 -4.61 -6.68
C GLY A 156 7.88 -5.60 -6.01
N ALA A 157 7.86 -5.73 -4.68
CA ALA A 157 8.65 -6.73 -3.96
C ALA A 157 8.16 -8.16 -4.22
N LEU A 158 6.86 -8.36 -4.50
CA LEU A 158 6.27 -9.70 -4.58
C LEU A 158 6.83 -10.57 -5.71
N PRO A 159 6.95 -10.07 -6.97
CA PRO A 159 7.54 -10.86 -8.05
C PRO A 159 9.02 -11.19 -7.80
N ILE A 160 9.76 -10.27 -7.17
CA ILE A 160 11.18 -10.48 -6.82
C ILE A 160 11.30 -11.63 -5.81
N LEU A 161 10.56 -11.55 -4.71
CA LEU A 161 10.53 -12.58 -3.66
C LEU A 161 10.09 -13.95 -4.21
N THR A 162 9.10 -13.96 -5.10
CA THR A 162 8.63 -15.19 -5.76
C THR A 162 9.74 -15.82 -6.60
N LYS A 163 10.43 -15.04 -7.43
CA LYS A 163 11.57 -15.54 -8.24
C LYS A 163 12.73 -16.03 -7.39
N ILE A 164 13.02 -15.36 -6.26
CA ILE A 164 14.05 -15.80 -5.32
C ILE A 164 13.69 -17.16 -4.73
N ASP A 165 12.45 -17.33 -4.25
CA ASP A 165 11.97 -18.59 -3.69
C ASP A 165 12.04 -19.73 -4.71
N GLU A 166 11.56 -19.49 -5.93
CA GLU A 166 11.54 -20.48 -7.01
C GLU A 166 12.95 -20.97 -7.40
N ARG A 167 13.96 -20.10 -7.39
CA ARG A 167 15.30 -20.41 -7.91
C ARG A 167 16.29 -20.84 -6.84
N PHE A 168 16.20 -20.27 -5.64
CA PHE A 168 17.19 -20.46 -4.58
C PHE A 168 16.58 -21.00 -3.29
N GLY A 169 15.26 -20.91 -3.12
CA GLY A 169 14.62 -20.94 -1.81
C GLY A 169 15.06 -19.76 -0.93
N PHE A 170 14.37 -19.52 0.18
CA PHE A 170 14.76 -18.49 1.16
C PHE A 170 15.91 -18.90 2.09
N ASP A 171 16.93 -19.56 1.54
CA ASP A 171 18.24 -19.71 2.19
C ASP A 171 19.21 -18.62 1.70
N ALA A 172 18.68 -17.45 1.35
CA ALA A 172 19.41 -16.31 0.82
C ALA A 172 19.73 -15.29 1.93
N ASP A 173 20.81 -14.52 1.76
CA ASP A 173 21.18 -13.46 2.69
C ASP A 173 20.14 -12.33 2.64
N VAL A 174 19.59 -11.99 3.81
CA VAL A 174 18.55 -10.96 3.95
C VAL A 174 19.01 -9.61 3.42
N GLU A 175 20.29 -9.26 3.63
CA GLU A 175 20.83 -7.97 3.17
C GLU A 175 20.88 -7.89 1.63
N MET A 176 21.14 -9.01 0.95
CA MET A 176 21.10 -9.08 -0.51
C MET A 176 19.67 -8.99 -1.04
N ILE A 177 18.72 -9.64 -0.37
CA ILE A 177 17.29 -9.56 -0.73
C ILE A 177 16.81 -8.11 -0.60
N ASP A 178 17.10 -7.46 0.52
CA ASP A 178 16.69 -6.08 0.79
C ASP A 178 17.28 -5.11 -0.24
N THR A 179 18.56 -5.29 -0.60
CA THR A 179 19.23 -4.48 -1.63
C THR A 179 18.54 -4.64 -2.99
N MET A 180 18.26 -5.87 -3.40
CA MET A 180 17.62 -6.15 -4.68
C MET A 180 16.18 -5.63 -4.74
N ILE A 181 15.42 -5.74 -3.64
CA ILE A 181 14.09 -5.14 -3.53
C ILE A 181 14.19 -3.61 -3.63
N ALA A 182 15.10 -2.98 -2.89
CA ALA A 182 15.26 -1.53 -2.91
C ALA A 182 15.61 -1.00 -4.32
N GLU A 183 16.37 -1.76 -5.10
CA GLU A 183 16.77 -1.40 -6.46
C GLU A 183 15.66 -1.63 -7.49
N LEU A 184 15.01 -2.80 -7.47
CA LEU A 184 14.16 -3.25 -8.59
C LEU A 184 12.66 -3.12 -8.33
N ALA A 185 12.22 -3.21 -7.06
CA ALA A 185 10.80 -3.15 -6.73
C ALA A 185 10.10 -1.84 -7.14
N PRO A 186 10.75 -0.65 -7.12
CA PRO A 186 10.09 0.59 -7.50
C PRO A 186 9.54 0.55 -8.94
N ASP A 187 10.39 0.20 -9.91
CA ASP A 187 10.04 0.13 -11.32
C ASP A 187 9.01 -0.97 -11.61
N ILE A 188 9.17 -2.13 -10.96
CA ILE A 188 8.21 -3.23 -11.06
C ILE A 188 6.85 -2.79 -10.51
N GLY A 189 6.84 -2.15 -9.34
CA GLY A 189 5.64 -1.70 -8.67
C GLY A 189 4.85 -0.71 -9.53
N GLU A 190 5.51 0.29 -10.11
CA GLU A 190 4.86 1.24 -11.01
C GLU A 190 4.24 0.53 -12.23
N ARG A 191 4.96 -0.44 -12.81
CA ARG A 191 4.46 -1.23 -13.95
C ARG A 191 3.26 -2.11 -13.57
N ILE A 192 3.27 -2.72 -12.39
CA ILE A 192 2.12 -3.47 -11.85
C ILE A 192 0.90 -2.56 -11.79
N LEU A 193 1.05 -1.38 -11.17
CA LEU A 193 -0.07 -0.46 -10.97
C LEU A 193 -0.59 0.11 -12.30
N LYS A 194 0.30 0.41 -13.26
CA LYS A 194 -0.07 0.80 -14.63
C LYS A 194 -0.78 -0.33 -15.38
N HIS A 195 -0.30 -1.57 -15.26
CA HIS A 195 -0.96 -2.74 -15.85
C HIS A 195 -2.34 -2.98 -15.25
N TRP A 196 -2.51 -2.65 -13.96
CA TRP A 196 -3.80 -2.64 -13.28
C TRP A 196 -4.59 -1.35 -13.48
N ASN A 197 -4.27 -0.50 -14.45
CA ASN A 197 -5.00 0.73 -14.77
C ASN A 197 -5.26 1.66 -13.57
N PHE A 198 -4.35 1.70 -12.58
CA PHE A 198 -4.44 2.71 -11.53
C PHE A 198 -4.14 4.10 -12.13
N ALA A 199 -4.78 5.14 -11.57
CA ALA A 199 -4.49 6.52 -11.96
C ALA A 199 -3.01 6.86 -11.70
N GLU A 200 -2.43 7.75 -12.53
CA GLU A 200 -0.99 8.10 -12.46
C GLU A 200 -0.59 8.58 -11.06
N SER A 201 -1.49 9.27 -10.35
CA SER A 201 -1.27 9.75 -8.98
C SER A 201 -1.05 8.65 -7.93
N LEU A 202 -1.42 7.41 -8.24
CA LEU A 202 -1.16 6.23 -7.43
C LEU A 202 -0.09 5.33 -8.08
N ALA A 203 -0.11 5.22 -9.40
CA ALA A 203 0.78 4.34 -10.13
C ALA A 203 2.25 4.78 -10.02
N ASN A 204 2.53 6.07 -9.88
CA ASN A 204 3.88 6.59 -9.68
C ASN A 204 4.43 6.44 -8.25
N ILE A 205 3.61 6.03 -7.28
CA ILE A 205 4.01 5.99 -5.86
C ILE A 205 5.21 5.06 -5.60
N PRO A 206 5.28 3.82 -6.17
CA PRO A 206 6.39 2.92 -5.89
C PRO A 206 7.77 3.51 -6.21
N THR A 207 7.89 4.29 -7.28
CA THR A 207 9.11 5.00 -7.67
C THR A 207 9.27 6.31 -6.90
N ALA A 208 8.27 7.18 -6.95
CA ALA A 208 8.32 8.52 -6.37
C ALA A 208 8.58 8.51 -4.87
N CYS A 209 8.00 7.57 -4.12
CA CYS A 209 8.23 7.55 -2.68
C CYS A 209 9.71 7.30 -2.35
N GLN A 210 10.47 6.53 -3.13
CA GLN A 210 11.88 6.17 -2.86
C GLN A 210 12.85 7.33 -3.09
N ASP A 211 12.46 8.32 -3.88
CA ASP A 211 13.27 9.51 -4.17
C ASP A 211 13.04 10.61 -3.12
N LEU A 212 13.98 10.79 -2.18
CA LEU A 212 13.93 11.88 -1.19
C LEU A 212 13.95 13.28 -1.82
N GLY A 213 14.39 13.40 -3.07
CA GLY A 213 14.38 14.63 -3.86
C GLY A 213 13.11 14.81 -4.70
N TYR A 214 12.11 13.94 -4.56
CA TYR A 214 10.88 13.99 -5.34
C TYR A 214 10.18 15.35 -5.20
N ASP A 215 10.05 16.06 -6.32
CA ASP A 215 9.37 17.35 -6.39
C ASP A 215 8.61 17.53 -7.72
N PRO A 216 7.35 17.04 -7.82
CA PRO A 216 6.54 17.18 -9.03
C PRO A 216 5.94 18.59 -9.19
N GLY A 217 6.13 19.49 -8.23
CA GLY A 217 5.50 20.80 -8.20
C GLY A 217 5.06 21.24 -6.80
N PRO A 218 4.44 22.42 -6.69
CA PRO A 218 4.20 23.09 -5.41
C PRO A 218 3.05 22.51 -4.58
N PHE A 219 2.21 21.65 -5.17
CA PHE A 219 1.05 21.07 -4.50
C PHE A 219 1.37 19.66 -3.98
N PRO A 220 0.83 19.28 -2.81
CA PRO A 220 1.04 17.95 -2.27
C PRO A 220 0.40 16.88 -3.14
N THR A 221 1.07 15.73 -3.27
CA THR A 221 0.58 14.54 -3.97
C THR A 221 0.49 13.35 -3.01
N TYR A 222 -0.19 12.27 -3.43
CA TYR A 222 -0.17 11.03 -2.67
C TYR A 222 1.24 10.43 -2.53
N ALA A 223 2.11 10.64 -3.51
CA ALA A 223 3.50 10.21 -3.42
C ALA A 223 4.28 10.97 -2.34
N ASP A 224 4.05 12.28 -2.16
CA ASP A 224 4.65 13.06 -1.06
C ASP A 224 4.22 12.50 0.30
N ILE A 225 2.92 12.19 0.47
CA ILE A 225 2.39 11.60 1.70
C ILE A 225 3.03 10.24 2.00
N VAL A 226 3.07 9.36 1.00
CA VAL A 226 3.62 8.00 1.17
C VAL A 226 5.13 8.02 1.41
N LEU A 227 5.86 8.96 0.79
CA LEU A 227 7.26 9.20 1.06
C LEU A 227 7.49 9.52 2.53
N VAL A 228 6.78 10.54 3.06
CA VAL A 228 6.91 10.94 4.47
C VAL A 228 6.49 9.80 5.39
N ALA A 229 5.39 9.11 5.08
CA ALA A 229 4.92 7.96 5.84
C ALA A 229 5.97 6.84 5.92
N ARG A 230 6.61 6.49 4.79
CA ARG A 230 7.66 5.47 4.76
C ARG A 230 8.87 5.89 5.59
N VAL A 231 9.35 7.12 5.40
CA VAL A 231 10.52 7.62 6.13
C VAL A 231 10.25 7.63 7.64
N GLN A 232 9.07 8.07 8.08
CA GLN A 232 8.70 8.01 9.50
C GLN A 232 8.54 6.58 10.02
N ASN A 233 8.02 5.65 9.22
CA ASN A 233 7.98 4.23 9.60
C ASN A 233 9.38 3.66 9.83
N VAL A 234 10.33 3.95 8.94
CA VAL A 234 11.73 3.53 9.09
C VAL A 234 12.36 4.15 10.34
N ALA A 235 12.14 5.44 10.59
CA ALA A 235 12.63 6.12 11.78
C ALA A 235 12.06 5.52 13.08
N ALA A 236 10.76 5.23 13.10
CA ALA A 236 10.10 4.61 14.25
C ALA A 236 10.64 3.20 14.55
N LYS A 237 10.99 2.42 13.52
CA LYS A 237 11.54 1.06 13.67
C LYS A 237 13.00 1.04 14.10
N THR A 238 13.81 1.92 13.52
CA THR A 238 15.28 1.90 13.69
C THR A 238 15.74 2.80 14.83
N GLY A 239 14.92 3.78 15.23
CA GLY A 239 15.32 4.86 16.14
C GLY A 239 16.29 5.85 15.50
N ILE A 240 16.55 5.74 14.20
CA ILE A 240 17.44 6.63 13.45
C ILE A 240 16.59 7.69 12.78
N GLU A 241 16.65 8.90 13.34
CA GLU A 241 16.10 10.10 12.70
C GLU A 241 17.07 10.55 11.60
N GLY A 242 16.54 10.78 10.40
CA GLY A 242 17.31 11.36 9.30
C GLY A 242 17.19 12.87 9.28
N ASP A 243 18.16 13.55 8.67
CA ASP A 243 18.02 14.98 8.35
C ASP A 243 17.07 15.14 7.16
N TRP A 244 15.77 15.24 7.45
CA TRP A 244 14.73 15.42 6.44
C TRP A 244 14.43 16.90 6.16
N ALA A 245 15.23 17.83 6.67
CA ALA A 245 15.03 19.27 6.47
C ALA A 245 15.03 19.68 4.99
N ASN A 246 15.72 18.91 4.15
CA ASN A 246 15.81 19.15 2.71
C ASN A 246 14.85 18.30 1.87
N VAL A 247 13.98 17.49 2.49
CA VAL A 247 13.00 16.65 1.77
C VAL A 247 11.77 17.51 1.46
N PRO A 248 11.49 17.83 0.17
CA PRO A 248 10.43 18.77 -0.19
C PRO A 248 9.03 18.34 0.28
N ALA A 249 8.79 17.03 0.34
CA ALA A 249 7.52 16.46 0.74
C ALA A 249 7.05 16.93 2.13
N PHE A 250 7.96 17.03 3.12
CA PHE A 250 7.62 17.48 4.48
C PHE A 250 7.02 18.89 4.48
N ALA A 251 7.65 19.81 3.75
CA ALA A 251 7.18 21.19 3.63
C ALA A 251 5.82 21.27 2.91
N LYS A 252 5.59 20.47 1.87
CA LYS A 252 4.33 20.46 1.11
C LYS A 252 3.15 19.96 1.91
N ILE A 253 3.36 18.95 2.76
CA ILE A 253 2.28 18.36 3.57
C ILE A 253 2.15 19.03 4.95
N GLY A 254 3.00 20.02 5.25
CA GLY A 254 2.93 20.81 6.49
C GLY A 254 3.39 20.07 7.74
N VAL A 255 4.31 19.11 7.61
CA VAL A 255 4.86 18.34 8.73
C VAL A 255 6.31 18.77 8.98
N GLU A 256 6.63 19.08 10.23
CA GLU A 256 8.00 19.41 10.63
C GLU A 256 8.89 18.15 10.52
N PRO A 257 10.07 18.24 9.87
CA PRO A 257 11.02 17.12 9.73
C PRO A 257 11.38 16.43 11.04
N GLU A 258 11.45 17.15 12.14
CA GLU A 258 11.81 16.60 13.45
C GLU A 258 10.65 15.86 14.12
N VAL A 259 9.43 15.97 13.59
CA VAL A 259 8.23 15.38 14.16
C VAL A 259 7.97 14.00 13.56
N VAL A 260 8.15 12.96 14.37
CA VAL A 260 7.73 11.59 14.06
C VAL A 260 6.31 11.37 14.59
N ILE A 261 5.30 11.53 13.73
CA ILE A 261 3.89 11.50 14.16
C ILE A 261 3.48 10.15 14.77
N VAL A 262 4.18 9.08 14.39
CA VAL A 262 3.98 7.72 14.94
C VAL A 262 4.25 7.65 16.45
N ASN A 263 5.04 8.59 16.99
CA ASN A 263 5.39 8.65 18.41
C ASN A 263 4.52 9.65 19.20
N MET A 264 3.61 10.37 18.54
CA MET A 264 2.77 11.39 19.17
C MET A 264 1.48 10.78 19.73
N GLU A 265 1.10 11.20 20.94
CA GLU A 265 -0.20 10.87 21.53
C GLU A 265 -1.33 11.44 20.66
N GLY A 266 -2.34 10.63 20.33
CA GLY A 266 -3.37 10.95 19.33
C GLY A 266 -3.08 10.30 17.98
N PRO A 267 -2.15 10.83 17.15
CA PRO A 267 -1.81 10.21 15.86
C PRO A 267 -1.39 8.75 15.98
N ALA A 268 -0.63 8.37 17.02
CA ALA A 268 -0.26 6.97 17.26
C ALA A 268 -1.48 6.07 17.52
N GLU A 269 -2.49 6.57 18.25
CA GLU A 269 -3.73 5.85 18.52
C GLU A 269 -4.55 5.69 17.22
N GLU A 270 -4.67 6.76 16.42
CA GLU A 270 -5.36 6.70 15.14
C GLU A 270 -4.66 5.75 14.15
N ILE A 271 -3.33 5.77 14.08
CA ILE A 271 -2.54 4.82 13.28
C ILE A 271 -2.83 3.38 13.73
N ALA A 272 -2.86 3.11 15.04
CA ALA A 272 -3.14 1.78 15.57
C ALA A 272 -4.57 1.32 15.26
N GLU A 273 -5.56 2.22 15.33
CA GLU A 273 -6.95 1.94 14.97
C GLU A 273 -7.09 1.60 13.48
N VAL A 274 -6.48 2.41 12.60
CA VAL A 274 -6.49 2.19 11.14
C VAL A 274 -5.79 0.88 10.79
N ARG A 275 -4.67 0.56 11.44
CA ARG A 275 -3.96 -0.69 11.21
C ARG A 275 -4.79 -1.91 11.64
N THR A 276 -5.39 -1.87 12.83
CA THR A 276 -6.28 -2.93 13.32
C THR A 276 -7.46 -3.17 12.35
N MET A 277 -8.00 -2.08 11.81
CA MET A 277 -9.05 -2.10 10.78
C MET A 277 -8.62 -2.80 9.47
N LEU A 278 -7.32 -2.87 9.15
CA LEU A 278 -6.80 -3.53 7.95
C LEU A 278 -6.30 -4.97 8.20
N GLU A 279 -5.79 -5.28 9.40
CA GLU A 279 -5.18 -6.57 9.74
C GLU A 279 -6.14 -7.77 9.73
N GLY A 280 -7.15 -7.77 10.60
CA GLY A 280 -8.09 -8.88 10.71
C GLY A 280 -8.66 -8.98 12.09
#